data_AF-A0A9Q5SJB8-F1
#
_entry.id   AF-A0A9Q5SJB8-F1
#
_cell.length_a   1.000
_cell.length_b   1.000
_cell.length_c   1.000
_cell.angle_alpha   90.00
_cell.angle_beta   90.00
_cell.angle_gamma   90.00
#
_symmetry.space_group_name_H-M   'P 1'
#
loop_
_entity.id
_entity.type
_entity.pdbx_description
1 polymer ?
#
loop_
_entity_poly.entity_id
_entity_poly.type
_entity_poly.pdbx_seq_one_letter_code
_entity_poly.pdbx_strand_id
1 'polypeptide(L)' 'MEDVYKKISDLKTEQKEIIRDIRNLETRAIINEKEISTISKQLEKINENTIWILRIVVSAIIMAILGIIIKGGI' A
#
# COMPACT_ATOMS: atom_id res chain seq x y z
N MET A 1 22.56 -18.50 46.48
CA MET A 1 21.78 -17.25 46.62
C MET A 1 22.28 -16.20 45.64
N GLU A 2 23.58 -15.95 45.57
CA GLU A 2 24.19 -14.95 44.68
C GLU A 2 23.93 -15.20 43.18
N ASP A 3 24.00 -16.45 42.72
CA ASP A 3 23.66 -16.82 41.33
C ASP A 3 22.19 -16.55 40.95
N VAL A 4 21.28 -16.66 41.91
CA VAL A 4 19.85 -16.41 41.69
C VAL A 4 19.61 -14.92 41.49
N TYR A 5 20.25 -14.07 42.30
CA TYR A 5 20.18 -12.61 42.12
C TYR A 5 20.77 -12.16 40.79
N LYS A 6 21.89 -12.76 40.37
CA LYS A 6 22.51 -12.47 39.08
C LYS A 6 21.57 -12.83 37.93
N LYS A 7 20.98 -14.02 37.96
CA LYS A 7 20.01 -14.48 36.95
C LYS A 7 18.75 -13.60 36.88
N ILE A 8 18.27 -13.10 38.02
CA ILE A 8 17.14 -12.13 38.05
C ILE A 8 17.54 -10.79 37.42
N SER A 9 18.77 -10.33 37.64
CA SER A 9 19.30 -9.11 37.03
C SER A 9 19.41 -9.23 35.50
N ASP A 10 19.92 -10.36 35.03
CA ASP A 10 20.07 -10.66 33.60
C ASP A 10 18.69 -10.73 32.92
N LEU A 11 17.74 -11.47 33.52
CA LEU A 11 16.36 -11.55 33.03
C LEU A 11 15.66 -10.18 32.97
N LYS A 12 15.91 -9.30 33.94
CA LYS A 12 15.35 -7.94 33.94
C LYS A 12 15.93 -7.08 32.81
N THR A 13 17.18 -7.34 32.44
CA THR A 13 17.86 -6.65 31.33
C THR A 13 17.31 -7.13 30.00
N GLU A 14 17.22 -8.45 29.80
CA GLU A 14 16.58 -9.06 28.63
C GLU A 14 15.13 -8.59 28.46
N GLN A 15 14.35 -8.53 29.56
CA GLN A 15 12.98 -8.03 29.51
C GLN A 15 12.89 -6.58 29.02
N LYS A 16 13.82 -5.71 29.44
CA LYS A 16 13.87 -4.32 28.97
C LYS A 16 14.20 -4.24 27.49
N GLU A 17 15.11 -5.07 27.00
CA GLU A 17 15.45 -5.15 25.57
C GLU A 17 14.25 -5.61 24.75
N ILE A 18 13.55 -6.65 25.20
CA ILE A 18 12.33 -7.15 24.56
C ILE A 18 11.25 -6.06 24.49
N ILE A 19 11.02 -5.31 25.57
CA ILE A 19 10.04 -4.21 25.58
C ILE A 19 10.43 -3.12 24.57
N ARG A 20 11.72 -2.80 24.47
CA ARG A 20 12.20 -1.82 23.49
C ARG A 20 11.97 -2.31 22.07
N ASP A 21 12.26 -3.57 21.79
CA ASP A 21 12.11 -4.16 20.47
C ASP A 21 10.63 -4.27 20.07
N ILE A 22 9.74 -4.60 21.02
CA ILE A 22 8.27 -4.56 20.83
C ILE A 22 7.82 -3.15 20.43
N ARG A 23 8.26 -2.09 21.13
CA ARG A 23 7.89 -0.71 20.78
C ARG A 23 8.36 -0.30 19.39
N ASN A 24 9.55 -0.77 18.99
CA ASN A 24 10.07 -0.54 17.65
C ASN A 24 9.22 -1.27 16.60
N LEU A 25 8.80 -2.51 16.88
CA LEU A 25 7.89 -3.26 16.02
C LEU A 25 6.51 -2.61 15.91
N GLU A 26 5.93 -2.16 17.01
CA GLU A 26 4.66 -1.41 17.01
C GLU A 26 4.76 -0.14 16.17
N THR A 27 5.85 0.62 16.31
CA THR A 27 6.08 1.83 15.51
C THR A 27 6.14 1.51 14.02
N ARG A 28 6.88 0.46 13.64
CA ARG A 28 6.96 -0.01 12.23
C ARG A 28 5.62 -0.53 11.72
N ALA A 29 4.86 -1.23 12.55
CA ALA A 29 3.53 -1.72 12.19
C ALA A 29 2.56 -0.56 11.91
N ILE A 30 2.55 0.48 12.75
CA ILE A 30 1.74 1.70 12.55
C ILE A 30 2.14 2.42 11.25
N ILE A 31 3.44 2.53 10.98
CA ILE A 31 3.94 3.12 9.72
C ILE A 31 3.46 2.30 8.52
N ASN A 32 3.62 0.98 8.57
CA ASN A 32 3.18 0.08 7.51
C ASN A 32 1.67 0.16 7.28
N GLU A 33 0.86 0.22 8.34
CA GLU A 33 -0.59 0.38 8.24
C GLU A 33 -0.97 1.69 7.53
N LYS A 34 -0.26 2.78 7.86
CA LYS A 34 -0.43 4.07 7.17
C LYS A 34 -0.02 3.99 5.70
N GLU A 35 1.10 3.35 5.38
CA GLU A 35 1.55 3.16 4.00
C GLU A 35 0.56 2.33 3.19
N ILE A 36 0.02 1.24 3.75
CA ILE A 36 -1.03 0.43 3.12
C ILE A 36 -2.28 1.27 2.83
N SER A 37 -2.70 2.11 3.78
CA SER A 37 -3.83 3.03 3.57
C SER A 37 -3.56 4.01 2.42
N THR A 38 -2.35 4.55 2.34
CA THR A 38 -1.93 5.44 1.24
C THR A 38 -1.94 4.71 -0.11
N ILE A 39 -1.39 3.49 -0.16
CA ILE A 39 -1.37 2.66 -1.38
C ILE A 39 -2.80 2.39 -1.86
N SER A 40 -3.71 2.04 -0.94
CA SER A 40 -5.13 1.79 -1.27
C SER A 40 -5.77 3.00 -1.95
N LYS A 41 -5.57 4.21 -1.41
CA LYS A 41 -6.09 5.46 -2.02
C LYS A 41 -5.47 5.77 -3.38
N GLN A 42 -4.16 5.52 -3.54
CA GLN A 42 -3.50 5.69 -4.84
C GLN A 42 -4.04 4.70 -5.88
N LEU A 43 -4.30 3.46 -5.46
CA LEU A 43 -4.89 2.43 -6.32
C LEU A 43 -6.29 2.82 -6.78
N GLU A 44 -7.12 3.36 -5.89
CA GLU A 44 -8.46 3.88 -6.23
C GLU A 44 -8.37 4.98 -7.30
N LYS A 45 -7.46 5.95 -7.12
CA LYS A 45 -7.23 7.01 -8.12
C LYS A 45 -6.73 6.46 -9.47
N ILE A 46 -5.85 5.47 -9.45
CA ILE A 46 -5.38 4.80 -10.67
C ILE A 46 -6.54 4.10 -11.36
N ASN A 47 -7.40 3.41 -10.60
CA ASN A 47 -8.59 2.73 -11.12
C ASN A 47 -9.56 3.73 -11.78
N GLU A 48 -9.87 4.85 -11.13
CA GLU A 48 -10.69 5.91 -11.70
C GLU A 48 -10.11 6.42 -13.02
N ASN A 49 -8.82 6.78 -13.04
CA ASN A 49 -8.14 7.23 -14.26
C ASN A 49 -8.20 6.19 -15.37
N THR A 50 -8.05 4.90 -15.03
CA THR A 50 -8.11 3.80 -16.01
C THR A 50 -9.51 3.65 -16.61
N ILE A 51 -10.58 3.83 -15.82
CA ILE A 51 -11.96 3.86 -16.31
C ILE A 51 -12.16 5.03 -17.29
N TRP A 52 -11.62 6.21 -17.00
CA TRP A 52 -11.67 7.36 -17.91
C TRP A 52 -10.91 7.11 -19.22
N ILE A 53 -9.71 6.53 -19.13
CA ILE A 53 -8.91 6.16 -20.31
C ILE A 53 -9.68 5.18 -21.19
N LEU A 54 -10.31 4.15 -20.61
CA LEU A 54 -11.12 3.19 -21.35
C LEU A 54 -12.22 3.89 -22.17
N ARG A 55 -12.93 4.87 -21.57
CA ARG A 55 -13.97 5.63 -22.26
C ARG A 55 -13.41 6.41 -23.45
N ILE A 56 -12.28 7.10 -23.27
CA ILE A 56 -11.63 7.86 -24.36
C ILE A 56 -11.23 6.94 -25.51
N VAL A 57 -10.61 5.79 -25.19
CA VAL A 57 -10.19 4.82 -26.20
C VAL A 57 -11.39 4.29 -26.99
N VAL A 58 -12.47 3.91 -26.30
CA VAL A 58 -13.70 3.43 -26.96
C VAL A 58 -14.33 4.52 -27.82
N SER A 59 -14.44 5.75 -27.33
CA SER A 59 -14.96 6.89 -28.11
C SER A 59 -14.11 7.19 -29.34
N ALA A 60 -12.78 7.12 -29.23
CA ALA A 60 -11.87 7.33 -30.35
C ALA A 60 -12.04 6.27 -31.43
N ILE A 61 -12.17 4.99 -31.04
CA ILE A 61 -12.43 3.89 -31.97
C ILE A 61 -13.77 4.07 -32.68
N ILE A 62 -14.84 4.39 -31.94
CA ILE A 62 -16.17 4.65 -32.51
C ILE A 62 -16.12 5.82 -33.50
N MET A 63 -15.49 6.93 -33.13
CA MET A 63 -15.34 8.10 -34.00
C MET A 63 -14.54 7.78 -35.27
N ALA A 64 -13.48 6.96 -35.17
CA ALA A 64 -12.69 6.54 -36.32
C ALA A 64 -13.54 5.72 -37.31
N ILE A 65 -14.32 4.75 -36.80
CA ILE A 65 -15.22 3.93 -37.63
C ILE A 65 -16.30 4.80 -38.29
N LEU A 66 -16.97 5.66 -37.51
CA LEU A 66 -17.99 6.58 -38.03
C LEU A 66 -17.41 7.53 -39.09
N GLY A 67 -16.20 8.05 -38.87
CA GLY A 67 -15.51 8.91 -39.82
C GLY A 67 -15.23 8.23 -41.17
N ILE A 68 -14.91 6.93 -41.15
CA ILE A 68 -14.75 6.13 -42.38
C ILE A 68 -16.09 5.97 -43.09
N ILE A 69 -17.16 5.61 -42.36
CA ILE A 69 -18.50 5.44 -42.92
C ILE A 69 -19.01 6.75 -43.56
N ILE A 70 -18.89 7.88 -42.87
CA ILE A 70 -19.38 9.18 -43.36
C ILE A 70 -18.62 9.63 -44.63
N LYS A 71 -17.33 9.32 -44.75
CA LYS A 71 -16.52 9.68 -45.92
C LYS A 71 -16.73 8.75 -47.13
N GLY A 72 -17.66 7.79 -47.04
CA GLY A 72 -17.88 6.78 -48.09
C GLY A 72 -16.70 5.81 -48.23
N GLY A 73 -15.96 5.57 -47.14
CA GLY A 73 -14.81 4.67 -47.10
C GLY A 73 -15.16 3.18 -47.05
N ILE A 74 -16.45 2.83 -47.16
CA ILE A 74 -17.03 1.53 -47.47
C ILE A 74 -18.24 1.78 -48.37
#